data_AF-A0A9X9BXI7-F1
#
_entry.id   AF-A0A9X9BXI7-F1
#
_cell.length_a   1.000
_cell.length_b   1.000
_cell.length_c   1.000
_cell.angle_alpha   90.00
_cell.angle_beta   90.00
_cell.angle_gamma   90.00
#
_symmetry.space_group_name_H-M   'P 1'
#
loop_
_entity.id
_entity.type
_entity.pdbx_description
1 polymer ?
#
loop_
_entity_poly.entity_id
_entity_poly.type
_entity_poly.pdbx_seq_one_letter_code
_entity_poly.pdbx_strand_id
1 'polypeptide(L)'
;MKRLGLRREAKRRPGVGSGSGNPAWKGGRRTRSDGYIAIWTEDGERLEHQVVMEKHIGRKLVSGEVVHHRDRNKKNNEITNLELMTQSEHAKIHAMEMHSARYEK
;
A
#
# COMPACT_ATOMS: atom_id res chain seq x y z
N MET A 1 -27.05 42.04 -8.68
CA MET A 1 -26.95 40.55 -8.57
C MET A 1 -25.50 40.15 -8.42
N LYS A 2 -25.15 39.40 -7.35
CA LYS A 2 -24.10 38.35 -7.28
C LYS A 2 -24.17 37.73 -5.88
N ARG A 3 -24.51 36.44 -5.82
CA ARG A 3 -24.69 35.64 -4.59
C ARG A 3 -23.31 35.41 -3.95
N LEU A 4 -23.10 35.89 -2.72
CA LEU A 4 -21.96 35.47 -1.90
C LEU A 4 -22.44 34.32 -1.00
N GLY A 5 -22.29 33.09 -1.48
CA GLY A 5 -22.61 31.89 -0.70
C GLY A 5 -21.62 31.74 0.44
N LEU A 6 -22.07 32.02 1.67
CA LEU A 6 -21.36 31.65 2.90
C LEU A 6 -21.12 30.13 2.87
N ARG A 7 -19.87 29.70 2.70
CA ARG A 7 -19.48 28.31 2.94
C ARG A 7 -19.68 28.06 4.44
N ARG A 8 -20.73 27.31 4.79
CA ARG A 8 -20.91 26.83 6.16
C ARG A 8 -19.74 25.91 6.50
N GLU A 9 -18.94 26.31 7.48
CA GLU A 9 -17.90 25.45 8.05
C GLU A 9 -18.57 24.21 8.65
N ALA A 10 -18.19 23.02 8.16
CA ALA A 10 -18.76 21.77 8.64
C ALA A 10 -18.28 21.52 10.09
N LYS A 11 -19.15 21.77 11.08
CA LYS A 11 -18.87 21.41 12.48
C LYS A 11 -18.61 19.90 12.56
N ARG A 12 -17.41 19.51 13.01
CA ARG A 12 -17.08 18.12 13.31
C ARG A 12 -18.04 17.60 14.39
N ARG A 13 -18.68 16.46 14.17
CA ARG A 13 -19.58 15.84 15.15
C ARG A 13 -18.74 15.38 16.36
N PRO A 14 -19.01 15.85 17.59
CA PRO A 14 -18.30 15.35 18.76
C PRO A 14 -18.58 13.85 18.93
N GLY A 15 -17.53 13.04 19.08
CA GLY A 15 -17.64 11.60 19.38
C GLY A 15 -17.28 10.63 18.24
N VAL A 16 -17.04 11.08 17.01
CA VAL A 16 -16.38 10.23 16.00
C VAL A 16 -14.88 10.38 16.19
N GLY A 17 -14.29 9.51 17.01
CA GLY A 17 -12.85 9.38 17.07
C GLY A 17 -12.28 9.23 15.65
N SER A 18 -11.21 9.95 15.35
CA SER A 18 -10.40 9.71 14.16
C SER A 18 -9.12 9.02 14.62
N GLY A 19 -8.63 8.05 13.85
CA GLY A 19 -7.46 7.30 14.26
C GLY A 19 -7.75 6.37 15.45
N SER A 20 -6.81 6.29 16.39
CA SER A 20 -6.86 5.39 17.57
C SER A 20 -8.08 5.58 18.48
N GLY A 21 -8.75 6.73 18.41
CA GLY A 21 -10.00 6.98 19.13
C GLY A 21 -11.23 6.28 18.55
N ASN A 22 -11.12 5.55 17.44
CA ASN A 22 -12.21 4.79 16.85
C ASN A 22 -11.92 3.28 16.99
N PRO A 23 -12.78 2.49 17.68
CA PRO A 23 -12.59 1.04 17.80
C PRO A 23 -12.52 0.30 16.44
N ALA A 24 -13.11 0.87 15.39
CA ALA A 24 -13.02 0.33 14.03
C ALA A 24 -11.70 0.68 13.31
N TRP A 25 -10.87 1.54 13.90
CA TRP A 25 -9.60 1.95 13.31
C TRP A 25 -8.55 0.84 13.49
N LYS A 26 -8.28 0.15 12.39
CA LYS A 26 -7.26 -0.90 12.31
C LYS A 26 -5.88 -0.31 12.01
N GLY A 27 -5.45 0.70 12.79
CA GLY A 27 -4.15 1.36 12.61
C GLY A 27 -3.98 2.05 11.25
N GLY A 28 -5.08 2.46 10.61
CA GLY A 28 -5.05 3.04 9.27
C GLY A 28 -4.85 2.04 8.13
N ARG A 29 -4.92 0.73 8.40
CA ARG A 29 -4.81 -0.34 7.42
C ARG A 29 -6.05 -0.42 6.53
N ARG A 30 -5.88 -0.33 5.21
CA ARG A 30 -6.96 -0.45 4.21
C ARG A 30 -6.50 -1.21 2.98
N THR A 31 -7.41 -1.97 2.37
CA THR A 31 -7.19 -2.57 1.05
C THR A 31 -7.51 -1.54 -0.03
N ARG A 32 -6.57 -1.29 -0.94
CA ARG A 32 -6.74 -0.43 -2.12
C ARG A 32 -7.44 -1.20 -3.24
N SER A 33 -7.95 -0.49 -4.24
CA SER A 33 -8.60 -1.07 -5.43
C SER A 33 -7.67 -1.95 -6.28
N ASP A 34 -6.36 -1.71 -6.21
CA ASP A 34 -5.30 -2.49 -6.87
C ASP A 34 -4.94 -3.79 -6.13
N GLY A 35 -5.60 -4.07 -5.00
CA GLY A 35 -5.41 -5.26 -4.17
C GLY A 35 -4.31 -5.15 -3.11
N TYR A 36 -3.53 -4.07 -3.09
CA TYR A 36 -2.50 -3.87 -2.07
C TYR A 36 -3.09 -3.36 -0.75
N ILE A 37 -2.41 -3.67 0.34
CA ILE A 37 -2.69 -3.08 1.64
C ILE A 37 -1.89 -1.79 1.81
N ALA A 38 -2.58 -0.70 2.13
CA ALA A 38 -1.99 0.55 2.54
C ALA A 38 -2.17 0.75 4.05
N ILE A 39 -1.19 1.38 4.70
CA ILE A 39 -1.21 1.76 6.10
C ILE A 39 -0.90 3.26 6.23
N TRP A 40 -1.44 3.89 7.26
CA TRP A 40 -1.11 5.28 7.57
C TRP A 40 0.13 5.32 8.48
N THR A 41 1.17 6.00 8.02
CA THR A 41 2.43 6.20 8.76
C THR A 41 2.60 7.70 9.08
N GLU A 42 3.65 8.06 9.82
CA GLU A 42 4.00 9.47 10.06
C GLU A 42 4.30 10.22 8.76
N ASP A 43 4.86 9.52 7.77
CA ASP A 43 5.13 10.04 6.41
C ASP A 43 3.87 10.09 5.52
N GLY A 44 2.69 9.77 6.07
CA GLY A 44 1.43 9.62 5.34
C GLY A 44 1.15 8.18 4.90
N GLU A 45 0.33 8.02 3.86
CA GLU A 45 -0.07 6.69 3.37
C GLU A 45 1.08 5.98 2.67
N ARG A 46 1.38 4.75 3.10
CA ARG A 46 2.42 3.89 2.54
C ARG A 46 1.87 2.48 2.29
N LEU A 47 2.49 1.75 1.35
CA LEU A 47 2.14 0.35 1.11
C LEU A 47 2.78 -0.54 2.18
N GLU A 48 1.98 -1.43 2.77
CA GLU A 48 2.39 -2.23 3.92
C GLU A 48 3.61 -3.11 3.62
N HIS A 49 3.64 -3.78 2.47
CA HIS A 49 4.79 -4.61 2.07
C HIS A 49 6.09 -3.82 1.94
N GLN A 50 6.04 -2.56 1.49
CA GLN A 50 7.22 -1.71 1.42
C GLN A 50 7.70 -1.37 2.83
N VAL A 51 6.79 -0.98 3.72
CA VAL A 51 7.13 -0.63 5.11
C VAL A 51 7.71 -1.84 5.86
N VAL A 52 7.15 -3.03 5.65
CA VAL A 52 7.69 -4.29 6.22
C VAL A 52 9.11 -4.55 5.72
N MET A 53 9.34 -4.42 4.40
CA MET A 53 10.68 -4.60 3.83
C MET A 53 11.67 -3.55 4.32
N GLU A 54 11.29 -2.26 4.33
CA GLU A 54 12.13 -1.15 4.83
C GLU A 54 12.55 -1.37 6.27
N LYS A 55 11.62 -1.84 7.12
CA LYS A 55 11.91 -2.18 8.51
C LYS A 55 12.87 -3.36 8.62
N HIS A 56 12.73 -4.36 7.75
CA HIS A 56 13.61 -5.53 7.73
C HIS A 56 15.05 -5.20 7.31
N ILE A 57 15.23 -4.38 6.28
CA ILE A 57 16.56 -3.97 5.78
C ILE A 57 17.17 -2.80 6.57
N GLY A 58 16.39 -2.14 7.44
CA GLY A 58 16.84 -1.03 8.28
C GLY A 58 17.05 0.29 7.53
N ARG A 59 16.50 0.43 6.31
CA ARG A 59 16.56 1.67 5.51
C ARG A 59 15.33 1.80 4.60
N LYS A 60 15.09 3.00 4.07
CA LYS A 60 14.08 3.21 3.03
C LYS A 60 14.50 2.50 1.73
N LEU A 61 13.50 2.11 0.92
CA LEU A 61 13.74 1.60 -0.43
C LEU A 61 14.35 2.72 -1.28
N VAL A 62 15.35 2.39 -2.08
CA VAL A 62 15.96 3.35 -3.01
C VAL A 62 15.32 3.26 -4.40
N SER A 63 15.56 4.29 -5.22
CA SER A 63 15.12 4.27 -6.61
C SER A 63 15.67 3.04 -7.34
N GLY A 64 14.80 2.31 -8.04
CA GLY A 64 15.18 1.07 -8.71
C GLY A 64 14.84 -0.20 -7.93
N GLU A 65 14.55 -0.12 -6.63
CA GLU A 65 14.13 -1.25 -5.82
C GLU A 65 12.62 -1.45 -5.84
N VAL A 66 12.20 -2.71 -5.93
CA VAL A 66 10.80 -3.12 -5.83
C VAL A 66 10.69 -4.34 -4.92
N VAL A 67 9.52 -4.46 -4.29
CA VAL A 67 9.20 -5.59 -3.42
C VAL A 67 8.22 -6.48 -4.15
N HIS A 68 8.60 -7.74 -4.34
CA HIS A 68 7.81 -8.77 -4.99
C HIS A 68 7.20 -9.72 -3.96
N HIS A 69 5.98 -10.19 -4.22
CA HIS A 69 5.28 -11.21 -3.43
C HIS A 69 5.49 -12.58 -4.07
N ARG A 70 6.20 -13.49 -3.39
CA ARG A 70 6.51 -14.83 -3.92
C ARG A 70 5.26 -15.65 -4.22
N ASP A 71 4.24 -15.55 -3.35
CA ASP A 71 2.97 -16.25 -3.50
C ASP A 71 1.95 -15.52 -4.40
N ARG A 72 2.33 -14.38 -4.98
CA ARG A 72 1.46 -13.48 -5.78
C ARG A 72 0.23 -12.95 -5.04
N ASN A 73 0.15 -13.12 -3.72
CA ASN A 73 -0.92 -12.61 -2.88
C ASN A 73 -0.52 -11.26 -2.27
N LYS A 74 -1.01 -10.17 -2.85
CA LYS A 74 -0.77 -8.78 -2.43
C LYS A 74 -1.18 -8.45 -0.99
N LYS A 75 -1.92 -9.35 -0.32
CA LYS A 75 -2.35 -9.22 1.08
C LYS A 75 -1.42 -9.96 2.06
N ASN A 76 -0.59 -10.88 1.57
CA ASN A 76 0.35 -11.63 2.40
C ASN A 76 1.67 -10.84 2.49
N ASN A 77 1.75 -9.94 3.48
CA ASN A 77 2.88 -9.04 3.67
C ASN A 77 3.87 -9.56 4.74
N GLU A 78 3.90 -10.87 4.98
CA GLU A 78 4.92 -11.50 5.82
C GLU A 78 6.30 -11.36 5.17
N ILE A 79 7.33 -10.99 5.93
CA ILE A 79 8.66 -10.72 5.37
C ILE A 79 9.24 -11.91 4.60
N THR A 80 8.91 -13.14 5.01
CA THR A 80 9.33 -14.38 4.33
C THR A 80 8.70 -14.54 2.94
N ASN A 81 7.53 -13.96 2.72
CA ASN A 81 6.83 -13.94 1.43
C ASN A 81 7.26 -12.78 0.53
N LEU A 82 8.05 -11.83 1.06
CA LEU A 82 8.52 -10.67 0.33
C LEU A 82 9.95 -10.88 -0.19
N GLU A 83 10.22 -10.30 -1.35
CA GLU A 83 11.53 -10.32 -1.98
C GLU A 83 11.88 -8.93 -2.48
N LEU A 84 13.06 -8.43 -2.08
CA LEU A 84 13.61 -7.19 -2.59
C LEU A 84 14.37 -7.49 -3.87
N MET A 85 13.98 -6.85 -4.97
CA MET A 85 14.63 -7.01 -6.27
C MET A 85 14.70 -5.69 -7.02
N THR A 86 15.48 -5.65 -8.09
CA THR A 86 15.53 -4.48 -8.98
C THR A 86 14.31 -4.44 -9.90
N GLN A 87 13.97 -3.25 -10.42
CA GLN A 87 12.93 -3.09 -11.42
C GLN A 87 13.15 -3.96 -12.66
N SER A 88 14.40 -4.17 -13.08
CA SER A 88 14.73 -4.97 -14.25
C SER A 88 14.50 -6.47 -14.00
N GLU A 89 14.83 -6.97 -12.81
CA GLU A 89 14.52 -8.35 -12.40
C GLU A 89 13.02 -8.59 -12.33
N HIS A 90 12.29 -7.66 -11.72
CA HIS A 90 10.83 -7.73 -11.65
C HIS A 90 10.19 -7.73 -13.04
N ALA A 91 10.66 -6.89 -13.97
CA ALA A 91 10.15 -6.87 -15.34
C ALA A 91 10.39 -8.20 -16.07
N LYS A 92 11.53 -8.87 -15.83
CA LYS A 92 11.82 -10.19 -16.41
C LYS A 92 10.85 -11.25 -15.90
N ILE A 93 10.54 -11.25 -14.60
CA ILE A 93 9.58 -12.19 -14.00
C ILE A 93 8.21 -12.01 -14.66
N HIS A 94 7.69 -10.77 -14.75
CA HIS A 94 6.41 -10.50 -15.40
C HIS A 94 6.39 -10.91 -16.87
N ALA A 95 7.49 -10.70 -17.60
CA ALA A 95 7.60 -11.14 -18.99
C ALA A 95 7.56 -12.67 -19.13
N MET A 96 8.22 -13.42 -18.24
CA MET A 96 8.18 -14.89 -18.23
C MET A 96 6.81 -15.43 -17.83
N GLU A 97 6.17 -14.84 -16.83
CA GLU A 97 4.83 -15.24 -16.37
C GLU A 97 3.78 -15.06 -17.48
N MET A 98 3.83 -13.93 -18.20
CA MET A 98 2.96 -13.68 -19.34
C MET A 98 3.20 -14.67 -20.49
N HIS A 99 4.43 -15.17 -20.66
CA HIS A 99 4.75 -16.18 -21.67
C HIS A 99 4.19 -17.56 -21.27
N SER A 100 4.44 -18.05 -20.05
CA SER A 100 3.92 -19.35 -19.59
C SER A 100 2.38 -19.41 -19.68
N ALA A 101 1.68 -18.36 -19.24
CA ALA A 101 0.22 -18.28 -19.33
C ALA A 101 -0.33 -18.31 -20.78
N ARG A 102 0.49 -17.98 -21.78
CA ARG A 102 0.08 -17.96 -23.19
C ARG A 102 0.26 -19.30 -23.90
N TYR A 103 1.16 -20.17 -23.42
CA TYR A 103 1.59 -21.37 -24.15
C TYR A 103 1.27 -22.71 -23.45
N GLU A 104 0.84 -22.71 -22.19
CA GLU A 104 0.35 -23.91 -21.50
C GLU A 104 -1.16 -24.17 -21.75
N LYS A 105 -1.57 -24.12 -23.02
CA LYS A 105 -2.93 -24.47 -23.45
C LYS A 105 -3.05 -25.91 -23.92
#